data_AF-A0A940ND53-F1
#
_entry.id   AF-A0A940ND53-F1
#
_cell.length_a   1.000
_cell.length_b   1.000
_cell.length_c   1.000
_cell.angle_alpha   90.00
_cell.angle_beta   90.00
_cell.angle_gamma   90.00
#
_symmetry.space_group_name_H-M   'P 1'
#
loop_
_entity.id
_entity.type
_entity.pdbx_description
1 polymer ?
#
loop_
_entity_poly.entity_id
_entity_poly.type
_entity_poly.pdbx_seq_one_letter_code
_entity_poly.pdbx_strand_id
1 'polypeptide(L)'
;MTAALPSEPNHFPGLSRIGALLADPGRAAMLWALMDGTARPAGELTLIAGLSPSAASAHLARLTDGGLLALEVRGRHRYFRIASAEIASTIEALANVAQASAPLRPVPRPARTVPVEMRYARTCYDHMAGELAVCVYERLVDGGLLTAHGDALDATPEGAARLAGWGIDVTQQRTRRRRFACTCPDWSERRPHLGGALGAALLEAWSSQGWVERTERPRILRVTPAGHRHFDAFLAH
;
A
#
# COMPACT_ATOMS: atom_id res chain seq x y z
N MET A 1 -43.92 10.17 32.03
CA MET A 1 -43.62 10.44 30.62
C MET A 1 -42.26 11.11 30.54
N THR A 2 -41.31 10.41 29.91
CA THR A 2 -40.19 10.89 29.05
C THR A 2 -39.38 12.13 29.52
N ALA A 3 -38.04 12.09 29.56
CA ALA A 3 -37.16 11.54 28.54
C ALA A 3 -35.88 10.95 29.11
N ALA A 4 -35.57 9.73 28.67
CA ALA A 4 -34.23 9.18 28.76
C ALA A 4 -33.28 10.04 27.90
N LEU A 5 -32.10 10.32 28.46
CA LEU A 5 -31.01 10.99 27.76
C LEU A 5 -30.64 10.21 26.48
N PRO A 6 -30.23 10.91 25.40
CA PRO A 6 -29.91 10.26 24.13
C PRO A 6 -28.79 9.24 24.33
N SER A 7 -29.05 8.03 23.81
CA SER A 7 -28.11 6.92 23.68
C SER A 7 -26.74 7.39 23.20
N GLU A 8 -25.68 6.92 23.86
CA GLU A 8 -24.31 7.02 23.38
C GLU A 8 -24.24 6.67 21.89
N PRO A 9 -23.38 7.36 21.09
CA PRO A 9 -23.35 7.10 19.66
C PRO A 9 -22.90 5.66 19.39
N ASN A 10 -23.81 4.89 18.78
CA ASN A 10 -23.72 3.45 18.50
C ASN A 10 -22.72 3.13 17.35
N HIS A 11 -21.60 3.86 17.29
CA HIS A 11 -20.58 3.77 16.24
C HIS A 11 -19.17 3.82 16.84
N PHE A 12 -18.18 3.26 16.14
CA PHE A 12 -16.79 3.26 16.60
C PHE A 12 -16.28 4.70 16.85
N PRO A 13 -15.84 5.04 18.07
CA PRO A 13 -15.41 6.40 18.40
C PRO A 13 -14.29 6.90 17.48
N GLY A 14 -14.40 8.16 17.03
CA GLY A 14 -13.37 8.80 16.19
C GLY A 14 -13.40 8.44 14.70
N LEU A 15 -14.18 7.43 14.27
CA LEU A 15 -14.28 7.04 12.86
C LEU A 15 -14.79 8.20 11.97
N SER A 16 -15.84 8.89 12.41
CA SER A 16 -16.40 10.05 11.69
C SER A 16 -15.41 11.21 11.58
N ARG A 17 -14.58 11.43 12.60
CA ARG A 17 -13.51 12.44 12.61
C ARG A 17 -12.45 12.13 11.56
N ILE A 18 -11.99 10.88 11.47
CA ILE A 18 -11.04 10.44 10.43
C ILE A 18 -11.68 10.55 9.05
N GLY A 19 -12.92 10.10 8.89
CA GLY A 19 -13.67 10.24 7.63
C GLY A 19 -13.75 11.69 7.16
N ALA A 20 -14.05 12.63 8.06
CA ALA A 20 -14.10 14.05 7.74
C ALA A 20 -12.73 14.64 7.31
N LEU A 21 -11.62 14.11 7.83
CA LEU A 21 -10.28 14.52 7.39
C LEU A 21 -9.94 14.00 5.99
N LEU A 22 -10.50 12.86 5.58
CA LEU A 22 -10.24 12.28 4.26
C LEU A 22 -11.21 12.80 3.18
N ALA A 23 -12.39 13.28 3.57
CA ALA A 23 -13.44 13.77 2.67
C ALA A 23 -13.14 15.17 2.08
N ASP A 24 -12.00 15.32 1.42
CA ASP A 24 -11.58 16.55 0.72
C ASP A 24 -10.51 16.24 -0.34
N PRO A 25 -10.69 16.67 -1.60
CA PRO A 25 -9.76 16.35 -2.67
C PRO A 25 -8.33 16.87 -2.45
N GLY A 26 -8.18 18.06 -1.85
CA GLY A 26 -6.87 18.65 -1.59
C GLY A 26 -6.11 17.88 -0.51
N ARG A 27 -6.79 17.55 0.60
CA ARG A 27 -6.21 16.69 1.65
C ARG A 27 -5.87 15.30 1.13
N ALA A 28 -6.75 14.69 0.34
CA ALA A 28 -6.49 13.39 -0.28
C ALA A 28 -5.25 13.44 -1.19
N ALA A 29 -5.10 14.48 -2.03
CA ALA A 29 -3.94 14.66 -2.89
C ALA A 29 -2.64 14.82 -2.08
N MET A 30 -2.65 15.61 -1.00
CA MET A 30 -1.48 15.78 -0.12
C MET A 30 -1.08 14.47 0.55
N LEU A 31 -2.04 13.74 1.13
CA LEU A 31 -1.79 12.45 1.77
C LEU A 31 -1.22 11.46 0.75
N TRP A 32 -1.80 11.40 -0.45
CA TRP A 32 -1.38 10.50 -1.49
C TRP A 32 0.05 10.76 -1.98
N ALA A 33 0.45 12.02 -2.08
CA ALA A 33 1.82 12.40 -2.44
C ALA A 33 2.87 12.00 -1.38
N LEU A 34 2.45 11.78 -0.13
CA LEU A 34 3.32 11.37 0.98
C LEU A 34 3.36 9.85 1.16
N MET A 35 2.66 9.08 0.31
CA MET A 35 2.57 7.62 0.44
C MET A 35 3.88 6.89 0.14
N ASP A 36 4.89 7.55 -0.42
CA ASP A 36 6.25 6.99 -0.57
C ASP A 36 7.04 6.99 0.76
N GLY A 37 6.49 7.62 1.81
CA GLY A 37 7.08 7.74 3.15
C GLY A 37 8.03 8.92 3.31
N THR A 38 8.22 9.76 2.28
CA THR A 38 9.08 10.94 2.35
C THR A 38 8.45 12.09 3.12
N ALA A 39 9.29 12.96 3.67
CA ALA A 39 8.85 14.22 4.26
C ALA A 39 8.97 15.36 3.22
N ARG A 40 7.88 16.07 2.95
CA ARG A 40 7.82 17.12 1.91
C ARG A 40 7.47 18.49 2.51
N PRO A 41 8.03 19.60 1.98
CA PRO A 41 7.72 20.93 2.48
C PRO A 41 6.29 21.35 2.09
N ALA A 42 5.69 22.24 2.88
CA ALA A 42 4.33 22.74 2.64
C ALA A 42 4.12 23.30 1.22
N GLY A 43 5.12 23.99 0.67
CA GLY A 43 5.04 24.58 -0.67
C GLY A 43 4.86 23.54 -1.78
N GLU A 44 5.54 22.40 -1.68
CA GLU A 44 5.41 21.31 -2.64
C GLU A 44 4.01 20.68 -2.56
N LEU A 45 3.52 20.41 -1.33
CA LEU A 45 2.18 19.87 -1.10
C LEU A 45 1.08 20.83 -1.56
N THR A 46 1.31 22.13 -1.43
CA THR A 46 0.41 23.18 -1.94
C THR A 46 0.27 23.10 -3.46
N LEU A 47 1.39 22.97 -4.18
CA LEU A 47 1.40 22.84 -5.64
C LEU A 47 0.70 21.55 -6.09
N ILE A 48 0.97 20.43 -5.42
CA ILE A 48 0.36 19.13 -5.71
C ILE A 48 -1.16 19.18 -5.53
N ALA A 49 -1.63 19.82 -4.45
CA ALA A 49 -3.06 19.93 -4.15
C ALA A 49 -3.78 20.98 -5.01
N GLY A 50 -3.05 21.84 -5.74
CA GLY A 50 -3.62 22.93 -6.53
C GLY A 50 -4.33 23.98 -5.67
N LEU A 51 -3.83 24.22 -4.45
CA LEU A 51 -4.47 25.11 -3.47
C LEU A 51 -3.69 26.42 -3.28
N SER A 52 -4.35 27.42 -2.70
CA SER A 52 -3.65 28.62 -2.21
C SER A 52 -2.79 28.28 -0.98
N PRO A 53 -1.72 29.05 -0.69
CA PRO A 53 -0.89 28.81 0.49
C PRO A 53 -1.64 28.85 1.82
N SER A 54 -2.65 29.73 1.93
CA SER A 54 -3.49 29.83 3.14
C SER A 54 -4.39 28.61 3.31
N ALA A 55 -5.06 28.17 2.24
CA ALA A 55 -5.89 26.97 2.26
C ALA A 55 -5.04 25.71 2.55
N ALA A 56 -3.90 25.58 1.88
CA ALA A 56 -2.99 24.47 2.11
C ALA A 56 -2.48 24.41 3.56
N SER A 57 -2.12 25.56 4.14
CA SER A 57 -1.70 25.63 5.55
C SER A 57 -2.80 25.16 6.50
N ALA A 58 -4.06 25.57 6.27
CA ALA A 58 -5.19 25.13 7.06
C ALA A 58 -5.45 23.61 6.94
N HIS A 59 -5.31 23.05 5.74
CA HIS A 59 -5.43 21.60 5.53
C HIS A 59 -4.31 20.81 6.21
N LEU A 60 -3.06 21.26 6.08
CA LEU A 60 -1.92 20.62 6.74
C LEU A 60 -2.08 20.65 8.26
N ALA A 61 -2.50 21.78 8.84
CA ALA A 61 -2.82 21.88 10.26
C ALA A 61 -3.91 20.86 10.68
N ARG A 62 -5.03 20.80 9.96
CA ARG A 62 -6.11 19.84 10.24
C ARG A 62 -5.64 18.38 10.16
N LEU A 63 -4.78 18.05 9.20
CA LEU A 63 -4.24 16.70 9.04
C LEU A 63 -3.24 16.35 10.15
N THR A 64 -2.42 17.31 10.58
CA THR A 64 -1.49 17.14 11.71
C THR A 64 -2.23 17.03 13.04
N ASP A 65 -3.15 17.94 13.35
CA ASP A 65 -4.01 17.88 14.55
C ASP A 65 -4.89 16.62 14.56
N GLY A 66 -5.24 16.16 13.36
CA GLY A 66 -5.95 14.91 13.09
C GLY A 66 -5.14 13.66 13.43
N GLY A 67 -3.81 13.76 13.49
CA GLY A 67 -2.89 12.66 13.68
C GLY A 67 -2.51 11.91 12.39
N LEU A 68 -2.95 12.36 11.21
CA LEU A 68 -2.64 11.70 9.93
C LEU A 68 -1.23 12.06 9.44
N LEU A 69 -0.77 13.28 9.77
CA LEU A 69 0.55 13.78 9.39
C LEU A 69 1.42 14.06 10.62
N ALA A 70 2.70 13.74 10.52
CA ALA A 70 3.73 14.24 11.42
C ALA A 70 4.41 15.47 10.81
N LEU A 71 4.70 16.45 11.67
CA LEU A 71 5.43 17.67 11.32
C LEU A 71 6.88 17.56 11.81
N GLU A 72 7.83 17.75 10.90
CA GLU A 72 9.25 17.87 11.18
C GLU A 72 9.73 19.29 10.87
N VAL A 73 10.33 19.96 11.86
CA VAL A 73 10.93 21.29 11.66
C VAL A 73 12.41 21.10 11.37
N ARG A 74 12.84 21.48 10.16
CA ARG A 74 14.26 21.45 9.76
C ARG A 74 14.69 22.88 9.42
N GLY A 75 15.36 23.52 10.39
CA GLY A 75 15.68 24.95 10.32
C GLY A 75 14.40 25.79 10.22
N ARG A 76 14.33 26.66 9.20
CA ARG A 76 13.17 27.54 8.95
C ARG A 76 12.01 26.84 8.22
N HIS A 77 12.21 25.62 7.75
CA HIS A 77 11.25 24.93 6.89
C HIS A 77 10.52 23.83 7.66
N ARG A 78 9.22 23.73 7.39
CA ARG A 78 8.31 22.71 7.93
C ARG A 78 8.10 21.63 6.88
N TYR A 79 8.41 20.40 7.25
CA TYR A 79 8.25 19.21 6.43
C TYR A 79 7.15 18.33 7.02
N PHE A 80 6.33 17.76 6.15
CA PHE A 80 5.20 16.92 6.52
C PHE A 80 5.40 15.52 5.95
N ARG A 81 5.09 14.50 6.74
CA ARG A 81 5.06 13.09 6.33
C ARG A 81 3.86 12.38 6.91
N ILE A 82 3.47 11.24 6.34
CA ILE A 82 2.49 10.37 7.00
C ILE A 82 3.01 10.01 8.40
N ALA A 83 2.14 10.13 9.42
CA ALA A 83 2.58 10.06 10.80
C ALA A 83 3.12 8.67 11.19
N SER A 84 2.51 7.60 10.69
CA SER A 84 2.90 6.21 10.97
C SER A 84 2.65 5.27 9.79
N ALA A 85 3.29 4.10 9.82
CA ALA A 85 3.05 3.04 8.85
C ALA A 85 1.58 2.57 8.85
N GLU A 86 0.95 2.48 10.02
CA GLU A 86 -0.46 2.09 10.17
C GLU A 86 -1.42 3.06 9.46
N ILE A 87 -1.14 4.37 9.51
CA ILE A 87 -1.94 5.37 8.80
C ILE A 87 -1.76 5.24 7.28
N ALA A 88 -0.53 5.05 6.80
CA ALA A 88 -0.28 4.83 5.37
C ALA A 88 -1.04 3.58 4.87
N SER A 89 -0.95 2.49 5.62
CA SER A 89 -1.69 1.25 5.42
C SER A 89 -3.21 1.46 5.35
N THR A 90 -3.77 2.24 6.28
CA THR A 90 -5.20 2.56 6.32
C THR A 90 -5.64 3.39 5.11
N ILE A 91 -4.86 4.40 4.72
CA ILE A 91 -5.12 5.21 3.53
C ILE A 91 -5.08 4.34 2.27
N GLU A 92 -4.12 3.43 2.18
CA GLU A 92 -4.03 2.47 1.07
C GLU A 92 -5.23 1.52 1.02
N ALA A 93 -5.66 0.99 2.16
CA ALA A 93 -6.85 0.15 2.24
C ALA A 93 -8.12 0.90 1.81
N LEU A 94 -8.28 2.17 2.22
CA LEU A 94 -9.40 3.01 1.77
C LEU A 94 -9.35 3.32 0.28
N ALA A 95 -8.16 3.55 -0.29
CA ALA A 95 -7.99 3.73 -1.73
C ALA A 95 -8.44 2.47 -2.51
N ASN A 96 -8.08 1.29 -2.02
CA ASN A 96 -8.52 0.02 -2.57
C ASN A 96 -10.07 -0.13 -2.53
N VAL A 97 -10.69 0.20 -1.40
CA VAL A 97 -12.16 0.18 -1.26
C VAL A 97 -12.84 1.19 -2.20
N ALA A 98 -12.31 2.41 -2.27
CA ALA A 98 -12.83 3.46 -3.15
C ALA A 98 -12.76 3.03 -4.62
N GLN A 99 -11.69 2.36 -5.01
CA GLN A 99 -11.51 1.83 -6.36
C GLN A 99 -12.45 0.67 -6.68
N ALA A 100 -12.66 -0.26 -5.75
CA ALA A 100 -13.61 -1.36 -5.90
C ALA A 100 -15.06 -0.88 -5.97
N SER A 101 -15.37 0.21 -5.26
CA SER A 101 -16.72 0.82 -5.23
C SER A 101 -16.97 1.79 -6.38
N ALA A 102 -15.93 2.16 -7.14
CA ALA A 102 -16.08 3.09 -8.25
C ALA A 102 -16.90 2.42 -9.37
N PRO A 103 -17.88 3.14 -9.97
CA PRO A 103 -18.54 2.66 -11.18
C PRO A 103 -17.48 2.28 -12.23
N LEU A 104 -17.78 1.30 -13.09
CA LEU A 104 -16.98 0.93 -14.28
C LEU A 104 -16.94 2.09 -15.29
N ARG A 105 -16.37 3.22 -14.89
CA ARG A 105 -16.05 4.36 -15.74
C ARG A 105 -14.62 4.22 -16.24
N PRO A 106 -14.31 4.77 -17.43
CA PRO A 106 -12.95 4.84 -17.93
C PRO A 106 -12.03 5.44 -16.87
N VAL A 107 -10.91 4.78 -16.65
CA VAL A 107 -9.89 5.05 -15.63
C VAL A 107 -9.53 6.55 -15.62
N PRO A 108 -9.67 7.28 -14.50
CA PRO A 108 -8.86 8.48 -14.33
C PRO A 108 -7.41 8.02 -14.39
N ARG A 109 -6.60 8.61 -15.29
CA ARG A 109 -5.15 8.35 -15.41
C ARG A 109 -4.54 8.08 -14.02
N PRO A 110 -3.64 7.08 -13.87
CA PRO A 110 -3.00 6.80 -12.58
C PRO A 110 -2.57 8.13 -11.97
N ALA A 111 -2.94 8.35 -10.71
CA ALA A 111 -2.77 9.64 -10.04
C ALA A 111 -1.35 10.14 -10.36
N ARG A 112 -1.25 11.18 -11.21
CA ARG A 112 0.03 11.69 -11.75
C ARG A 112 1.03 12.09 -10.66
N THR A 113 0.56 12.11 -9.42
CA THR A 113 1.27 12.44 -8.19
C THR A 113 2.08 11.28 -7.61
N VAL A 114 1.88 10.03 -8.06
CA VAL A 114 2.64 8.87 -7.56
C VAL A 114 3.92 8.68 -8.38
N PRO A 115 5.10 8.57 -7.73
CA PRO A 115 6.35 8.25 -8.41
C PRO A 115 6.26 6.94 -9.22
N VAL A 116 6.90 6.90 -10.40
CA VAL A 116 6.92 5.72 -11.29
C VAL A 116 7.48 4.51 -10.55
N GLU A 117 8.53 4.72 -9.78
CA GLU A 117 9.24 3.71 -9.00
C GLU A 117 8.32 3.04 -7.97
N MET A 118 7.42 3.83 -7.36
CA MET A 118 6.44 3.32 -6.41
C MET A 118 5.33 2.49 -7.08
N ARG A 119 5.00 2.80 -8.33
CA ARG A 119 4.06 1.99 -9.12
C ARG A 119 4.69 0.68 -9.55
N TYR A 120 5.98 0.70 -9.88
CA TYR A 120 6.70 -0.50 -10.31
C TYR A 120 6.91 -1.52 -9.19
N ALA A 121 7.46 -1.09 -8.05
CA ALA A 121 7.74 -1.96 -6.91
C ALA A 121 7.71 -1.20 -5.57
N ARG A 122 6.85 -1.64 -4.65
CA ARG A 122 6.72 -1.04 -3.31
C ARG A 122 6.35 -2.07 -2.24
N THR A 123 6.39 -1.65 -0.98
CA THR A 123 5.79 -2.41 0.11
C THR A 123 4.31 -2.03 0.30
N CYS A 124 3.43 -3.02 0.24
CA CYS A 124 2.08 -2.96 0.76
C CYS A 124 2.12 -3.65 2.13
N TYR A 125 2.08 -2.88 3.21
CA TYR A 125 2.35 -3.39 4.57
C TYR A 125 3.73 -4.07 4.66
N ASP A 126 3.74 -5.40 4.66
CA ASP A 126 4.88 -6.28 4.84
C ASP A 126 5.16 -7.18 3.62
N HIS A 127 4.44 -7.00 2.52
CA HIS A 127 4.61 -7.74 1.27
C HIS A 127 4.82 -6.80 0.09
N MET A 128 5.27 -7.35 -1.03
CA MET A 128 5.54 -6.58 -2.24
C MET A 128 4.24 -6.29 -3.02
N ALA A 129 4.13 -5.07 -3.55
CA ALA A 129 3.05 -4.59 -4.41
C ALA A 129 3.60 -3.76 -5.58
N GLY A 130 2.72 -3.32 -6.47
CA GLY A 130 3.07 -2.67 -7.73
C GLY A 130 3.06 -3.62 -8.92
N GLU A 131 3.33 -3.07 -10.10
CA GLU A 131 3.30 -3.74 -11.40
C GLU A 131 4.01 -5.11 -11.37
N LEU A 132 5.24 -5.16 -10.86
CA LEU A 132 5.99 -6.41 -10.82
C LEU A 132 5.35 -7.46 -9.91
N ALA A 133 4.81 -7.03 -8.75
CA ALA A 133 4.16 -7.95 -7.82
C ALA A 133 2.87 -8.54 -8.39
N VAL A 134 2.12 -7.73 -9.16
CA VAL A 134 0.94 -8.17 -9.89
C VAL A 134 1.32 -9.19 -10.97
N CYS A 135 2.33 -8.91 -11.80
CA CYS A 135 2.79 -9.85 -12.82
C CYS A 135 3.26 -11.18 -12.21
N VAL A 136 4.01 -11.13 -11.11
CA VAL A 136 4.45 -12.35 -10.39
C VAL A 136 3.25 -13.12 -9.82
N TYR A 137 2.27 -12.42 -9.25
CA TYR A 137 1.05 -13.04 -8.75
C TYR A 137 0.27 -13.75 -9.87
N GLU A 138 0.02 -13.06 -10.98
CA GLU A 138 -0.66 -13.62 -12.15
C GLU A 138 0.08 -14.87 -12.64
N ARG A 139 1.42 -14.80 -12.76
CA ARG A 139 2.22 -15.95 -13.19
C ARG A 139 2.17 -17.14 -12.24
N LEU A 140 2.10 -16.90 -10.93
CA LEU A 140 1.96 -17.97 -9.93
C LEU A 140 0.60 -18.67 -10.05
N VAL A 141 -0.47 -17.92 -10.32
CA VAL A 141 -1.83 -18.47 -10.46
C VAL A 141 -2.03 -19.14 -11.81
N ASP A 142 -1.75 -18.43 -12.90
CA ASP A 142 -1.94 -18.94 -14.28
C ASP A 142 -1.02 -20.13 -14.58
N GLY A 143 0.14 -20.16 -13.92
CA GLY A 143 1.07 -21.27 -13.96
C GLY A 143 0.69 -22.49 -13.12
N GLY A 144 -0.42 -22.46 -12.40
CA GLY A 144 -0.85 -23.53 -11.50
C GLY A 144 0.06 -23.76 -10.28
N LEU A 145 0.91 -22.78 -9.92
CA LEU A 145 1.74 -22.84 -8.71
C LEU A 145 0.94 -22.45 -7.47
N LEU A 146 -0.05 -21.58 -7.64
CA LEU A 146 -1.04 -21.25 -6.63
C LEU A 146 -2.45 -21.53 -7.16
N THR A 147 -3.32 -22.02 -6.30
CA THR A 147 -4.76 -22.20 -6.59
C THR A 147 -5.58 -21.25 -5.73
N ALA A 148 -6.52 -20.56 -6.37
CA ALA A 148 -7.44 -19.64 -5.70
C ALA A 148 -8.74 -20.36 -5.30
N HIS A 149 -9.14 -20.19 -4.04
CA HIS A 149 -10.40 -20.64 -3.47
C HIS A 149 -11.12 -19.43 -2.86
N GLY A 150 -11.83 -18.67 -3.69
CA GLY A 150 -12.32 -17.34 -3.32
C GLY A 150 -11.15 -16.38 -3.06
N ASP A 151 -11.13 -15.71 -1.91
CA ASP A 151 -10.05 -14.79 -1.51
C ASP A 151 -8.83 -15.50 -0.89
N ALA A 152 -8.92 -16.81 -0.66
CA ALA A 152 -7.83 -17.61 -0.12
C ALA A 152 -7.02 -18.24 -1.26
N LEU A 153 -5.70 -18.24 -1.12
CA LEU A 153 -4.80 -18.88 -2.06
C LEU A 153 -4.07 -20.01 -1.36
N ASP A 154 -3.77 -21.07 -2.10
CA ASP A 154 -2.94 -22.13 -1.60
C ASP A 154 -1.90 -22.63 -2.62
N ALA A 155 -0.76 -23.12 -2.12
CA ALA A 155 0.30 -23.66 -2.96
C ALA A 155 0.00 -25.09 -3.39
N THR A 156 0.12 -25.35 -4.69
CA THR A 156 0.15 -26.71 -5.24
C THR A 156 1.45 -27.42 -4.85
N PRO A 157 1.57 -28.75 -5.03
CA PRO A 157 2.84 -29.45 -4.83
C PRO A 157 3.98 -28.85 -5.66
N GLU A 158 3.73 -28.52 -6.93
CA GLU A 158 4.68 -27.86 -7.83
C GLU A 158 5.02 -26.45 -7.34
N GLY A 159 4.01 -25.69 -6.90
CA GLY A 159 4.20 -24.38 -6.29
C GLY A 159 5.05 -24.44 -5.04
N ALA A 160 4.81 -25.40 -4.15
CA ALA A 160 5.59 -25.57 -2.94
C ALA A 160 7.07 -25.91 -3.26
N ALA A 161 7.32 -26.75 -4.25
CA ALA A 161 8.68 -27.04 -4.71
C ALA A 161 9.36 -25.78 -5.29
N ARG A 162 8.64 -24.97 -6.07
CA ARG A 162 9.16 -23.71 -6.62
C ARG A 162 9.49 -22.70 -5.52
N LEU A 163 8.58 -22.53 -4.56
CA LEU A 163 8.73 -21.64 -3.40
C LEU A 163 9.92 -22.07 -2.52
N ALA A 164 10.10 -23.37 -2.31
CA ALA A 164 11.26 -23.91 -1.61
C ALA A 164 12.58 -23.56 -2.33
N GLY A 165 12.58 -23.53 -3.68
CA GLY A 165 13.70 -23.04 -4.48
C GLY A 165 14.04 -21.57 -4.26
N TRP A 166 13.10 -20.77 -3.77
CA TRP A 166 13.32 -19.39 -3.30
C TRP A 166 13.63 -19.29 -1.81
N GLY A 167 13.80 -20.42 -1.10
CA GLY A 167 14.07 -20.46 0.32
C GLY A 167 12.84 -20.32 1.21
N ILE A 168 11.63 -20.54 0.68
CA ILE A 168 10.37 -20.41 1.43
C ILE A 168 9.88 -21.78 1.90
N ASP A 169 9.83 -21.96 3.21
CA ASP A 169 9.18 -23.11 3.82
C ASP A 169 7.66 -22.89 3.91
N VAL A 170 6.94 -23.48 2.96
CA VAL A 170 5.47 -23.42 2.88
C VAL A 170 4.81 -23.98 4.14
N THR A 171 5.35 -25.06 4.72
CA THR A 171 4.76 -25.68 5.92
C THR A 171 4.87 -24.74 7.11
N GLN A 172 6.01 -24.07 7.27
CA GLN A 172 6.18 -23.04 8.28
C GLN A 172 5.25 -21.84 8.05
N GLN A 173 5.06 -21.40 6.81
CA GLN A 173 4.18 -20.26 6.54
C GLN A 173 2.70 -20.56 6.86
N ARG A 174 2.25 -21.82 6.70
CA ARG A 174 0.88 -22.24 7.05
C ARG A 174 0.59 -22.20 8.54
N THR A 175 1.59 -22.35 9.41
CA THR A 175 1.40 -22.37 10.87
C THR A 175 1.37 -20.98 11.50
N ARG A 176 1.64 -19.92 10.72
CA ARG A 176 1.61 -18.53 11.21
C ARG A 176 0.19 -18.13 11.62
N ARG A 177 0.05 -17.21 12.59
CA ARG A 177 -1.24 -16.69 13.10
C ARG A 177 -1.95 -15.72 12.13
N ARG A 178 -1.84 -15.94 10.82
CA ARG A 178 -2.43 -15.12 9.76
C ARG A 178 -2.74 -16.02 8.55
N ARG A 179 -3.51 -15.52 7.59
CA ARG A 179 -3.78 -16.25 6.34
C ARG A 179 -2.47 -16.63 5.64
N PHE A 180 -2.38 -17.87 5.18
CA PHE A 180 -1.22 -18.37 4.44
C PHE A 180 -0.93 -17.49 3.22
N ALA A 181 -1.92 -17.33 2.35
CA ALA A 181 -1.87 -16.42 1.22
C ALA A 181 -3.26 -15.84 0.95
N CYS A 182 -3.31 -14.61 0.45
CA CYS A 182 -4.57 -13.96 0.06
C CYS A 182 -4.38 -13.02 -1.13
N THR A 183 -5.46 -12.76 -1.84
CA THR A 183 -5.52 -11.73 -2.87
C THR A 183 -5.55 -10.35 -2.23
N CYS A 184 -4.48 -9.58 -2.40
CA CYS A 184 -4.41 -8.20 -1.94
C CYS A 184 -4.64 -7.27 -3.13
N PRO A 185 -5.60 -6.33 -3.08
CA PRO A 185 -5.82 -5.42 -4.20
C PRO A 185 -4.70 -4.39 -4.34
N ASP A 186 -4.22 -4.19 -5.57
CA ASP A 186 -3.28 -3.14 -5.92
C ASP A 186 -4.02 -1.93 -6.50
N TRP A 187 -3.98 -0.78 -5.82
CA TRP A 187 -4.62 0.44 -6.29
C TRP A 187 -3.99 1.03 -7.55
N SER A 188 -2.69 0.80 -7.80
CA SER A 188 -1.99 1.37 -8.96
C SER A 188 -2.33 0.62 -10.23
N GLU A 189 -2.41 -0.71 -10.12
CA GLU A 189 -2.64 -1.63 -11.24
C GLU A 189 -4.10 -2.03 -11.40
N ARG A 190 -4.95 -1.80 -10.38
CA ARG A 190 -6.35 -2.28 -10.29
C ARG A 190 -6.46 -3.80 -10.41
N ARG A 191 -5.43 -4.52 -10.00
CA ARG A 191 -5.27 -5.96 -10.12
C ARG A 191 -4.73 -6.54 -8.80
N PRO A 192 -5.00 -7.80 -8.49
CA PRO A 192 -4.51 -8.41 -7.25
C PRO A 192 -3.00 -8.67 -7.30
N HIS A 193 -2.35 -8.54 -6.14
CA HIS A 193 -1.01 -9.05 -5.85
C HIS A 193 -1.04 -10.00 -4.64
N LEU A 194 0.06 -10.69 -4.37
CA LEU A 194 0.12 -11.70 -3.32
C LEU A 194 0.31 -11.08 -1.93
N GLY A 195 -0.67 -11.26 -1.05
CA GLY A 195 -0.60 -10.93 0.37
C GLY A 195 -0.54 -12.16 1.28
N GLY A 196 -0.62 -11.91 2.59
CA GLY A 196 -0.61 -12.97 3.62
C GLY A 196 0.80 -13.40 4.03
N ALA A 197 0.91 -14.54 4.71
CA ALA A 197 2.20 -15.07 5.16
C ALA A 197 3.18 -15.31 4.02
N LEU A 198 2.69 -15.83 2.90
CA LEU A 198 3.47 -16.12 1.71
C LEU A 198 3.98 -14.83 1.03
N GLY A 199 3.13 -13.81 0.88
CA GLY A 199 3.53 -12.53 0.29
C GLY A 199 4.67 -11.86 1.07
N ALA A 200 4.58 -11.90 2.40
CA ALA A 200 5.65 -11.38 3.26
C ALA A 200 6.93 -12.24 3.20
N ALA A 201 6.79 -13.56 3.16
CA ALA A 201 7.93 -14.47 3.02
C ALA A 201 8.66 -14.31 1.67
N LEU A 202 7.92 -14.02 0.58
CA LEU A 202 8.53 -13.69 -0.72
C LEU A 202 9.36 -12.42 -0.64
N LEU A 203 8.80 -11.35 -0.06
CA LEU A 203 9.55 -10.10 0.07
C LEU A 203 10.83 -10.31 0.90
N GLU A 204 10.73 -11.02 2.03
CA GLU A 204 11.88 -11.36 2.87
C GLU A 204 12.92 -12.17 2.08
N ALA A 205 12.51 -13.24 1.42
CA ALA A 205 13.39 -14.11 0.64
C ALA A 205 14.08 -13.35 -0.51
N TRP A 206 13.35 -12.55 -1.27
CA TRP A 206 13.91 -11.76 -2.38
C TRP A 206 14.86 -10.67 -1.89
N SER A 207 14.61 -10.09 -0.71
CA SER A 207 15.54 -9.17 -0.06
C SER A 207 16.80 -9.88 0.44
N SER A 208 16.68 -11.04 1.07
CA SER A 208 17.84 -11.85 1.49
C SER A 208 18.71 -12.29 0.31
N GLN A 209 18.11 -12.53 -0.85
CA GLN A 209 18.82 -12.88 -2.09
C GLN A 209 19.37 -11.66 -2.85
N GLY A 210 19.11 -10.43 -2.37
CA GLY A 210 19.55 -9.20 -3.01
C GLY A 210 18.86 -8.94 -4.36
N TRP A 211 17.68 -9.51 -4.60
CA TRP A 211 16.88 -9.25 -5.80
C TRP A 211 16.08 -7.95 -5.67
N VAL A 212 15.68 -7.64 -4.44
CA VAL A 212 14.90 -6.46 -4.10
C VAL A 212 15.49 -5.81 -2.87
N GLU A 213 15.71 -4.50 -2.91
CA GLU A 213 16.24 -3.75 -1.77
C GLU A 213 15.38 -2.52 -1.44
N ARG A 214 15.48 -2.09 -0.18
CA ARG A 214 14.85 -0.85 0.26
C ARG A 214 15.63 0.35 -0.25
N THR A 215 14.91 1.41 -0.59
CA THR A 215 15.51 2.69 -0.99
C THR A 215 15.51 3.69 0.17
N GLU A 216 16.06 4.88 -0.04
CA GLU A 216 15.92 6.01 0.89
C GLU A 216 14.45 6.42 1.10
N ARG A 217 13.56 6.07 0.16
CA ARG A 217 12.11 6.24 0.31
C ARG A 217 11.53 4.97 0.93
N PRO A 218 11.02 5.00 2.19
CA PRO A 218 10.75 3.80 2.98
C PRO A 218 9.81 2.76 2.34
N ARG A 219 8.91 3.20 1.46
CA ARG A 219 7.94 2.32 0.79
C ARG A 219 8.33 1.88 -0.61
N ILE A 220 9.34 2.50 -1.22
CA ILE A 220 9.78 2.13 -2.57
C ILE A 220 10.84 1.04 -2.48
N LEU A 221 10.65 0.01 -3.30
CA LEU A 221 11.58 -1.10 -3.45
C LEU A 221 12.32 -0.93 -4.78
N ARG A 222 13.65 -1.11 -4.76
CA ARG A 222 14.45 -1.16 -5.97
C ARG A 222 14.70 -2.62 -6.33
N VAL A 223 14.38 -2.97 -7.57
CA VAL A 223 14.76 -4.26 -8.15
C VAL A 223 16.20 -4.16 -8.64
N THR A 224 17.07 -5.07 -8.18
CA THR A 224 18.47 -5.08 -8.58
C THR A 224 18.63 -5.68 -9.98
N PRO A 225 19.78 -5.49 -10.66
CA PRO A 225 20.03 -6.16 -11.93
C PRO A 225 19.92 -7.69 -11.85
N ALA A 226 20.27 -8.28 -10.69
CA ALA A 226 20.09 -9.71 -10.46
C ALA A 226 18.60 -10.08 -10.30
N GLY A 227 17.83 -9.24 -9.57
CA GLY A 227 16.40 -9.39 -9.46
C GLY A 227 15.69 -9.32 -10.81
N HIS A 228 16.01 -8.33 -11.65
CA HIS A 228 15.44 -8.22 -12.99
C HIS A 228 15.65 -9.49 -13.81
N ARG A 229 16.89 -9.99 -13.89
CA ARG A 229 17.16 -11.27 -14.60
C ARG A 229 16.33 -12.43 -14.05
N HIS A 230 16.15 -12.50 -12.74
CA HIS A 230 15.36 -13.56 -12.12
C HIS A 230 13.87 -13.44 -12.46
N PHE A 231 13.29 -12.24 -12.28
CA PHE A 231 11.88 -12.00 -12.54
C PHE A 231 11.56 -12.14 -14.03
N ASP A 232 12.39 -11.61 -14.92
CA ASP A 232 12.23 -11.74 -16.37
C ASP A 232 12.23 -13.23 -16.78
N ALA A 233 13.17 -14.02 -16.25
CA ALA A 233 13.21 -15.46 -16.50
C ALA A 233 11.97 -16.18 -15.94
N PHE A 234 11.47 -15.79 -14.77
CA PHE A 234 10.26 -16.38 -14.21
C PHE A 234 9.00 -16.04 -15.00
N LEU A 235 8.87 -14.80 -15.46
CA LEU A 235 7.70 -14.29 -16.18
C LEU A 235 7.67 -14.70 -17.66
N ALA A 236 8.80 -15.15 -18.23
CA ALA A 236 8.88 -15.59 -19.63
C ALA A 236 8.37 -17.01 -19.90
N HIS A 237 8.12 -17.80 -18.85
CA HIS A 237 7.58 -19.16 -18.94
C HIS A 237 6.09 -19.19 -18.68
#